data_AF-A0A0S6X4W1-F1
#
_entry.id   AF-A0A0S6X4W1-F1
#
_cell.length_a   1.000
_cell.length_b   1.000
_cell.length_c   1.000
_cell.angle_alpha   90.00
_cell.angle_beta   90.00
_cell.angle_gamma   90.00
#
_symmetry.space_group_name_H-M   'P 1'
#
loop_
_entity.id
_entity.type
_entity.pdbx_description
1 polymer ?
#
loop_
_entity_poly.entity_id
_entity_poly.type
_entity_poly.pdbx_seq_one_letter_code
_entity_poly.pdbx_strand_id
1 'polypeptide(L)'
;MEAQHILYYFASREDLLRSVIELWDKDSLANADPAALAGPSLDLYVAAVRRSSAAPGMSYLYLSFAADAVVPTHPGHHFIRARQTRVRRDLAEAIRAEQAAGTIAPEIDPLRAARQLSALSNGLQLQALLDPDGADCDPAAEVAAAVARLRGDAP
;
A
#
# COMPACT_ATOMS: atom_id res chain seq x y z
N MET A 1 25.25 13.33 12.88
CA MET A 1 24.59 14.40 12.09
C MET A 1 23.35 14.80 12.88
N GLU A 2 23.40 15.94 13.57
CA GLU A 2 22.41 16.29 14.59
C GLU A 2 21.03 16.60 14.00
N ALA A 3 19.97 16.11 14.65
CA ALA A 3 18.58 16.20 14.22
C ALA A 3 18.07 17.64 13.97
N GLN A 4 18.79 18.66 14.47
CA GLN A 4 18.45 20.07 14.30
C GLN A 4 18.62 20.59 12.86
N HIS A 5 19.49 19.99 12.04
CA HIS A 5 19.77 20.54 10.69
C HIS A 5 18.75 20.10 9.62
N ILE A 6 17.96 19.05 9.89
CA ILE A 6 16.95 18.52 8.95
C ILE A 6 15.66 19.36 9.02
N LEU A 7 15.31 19.91 10.19
CA LEU A 7 14.14 20.78 10.37
C LEU A 7 14.28 22.15 9.70
N TYR A 8 15.47 22.51 9.19
CA TYR A 8 15.63 23.76 8.43
C TYR A 8 15.01 23.67 7.03
N TYR A 9 14.87 22.45 6.47
CA TYR A 9 14.28 22.20 5.15
C TYR A 9 12.81 21.79 5.21
N PHE A 10 12.30 21.43 6.39
CA PHE A 10 10.93 20.96 6.58
C PHE A 10 10.26 21.75 7.70
N ALA A 11 9.10 22.34 7.38
CA ALA A 11 8.36 23.17 8.34
C ALA A 11 7.87 22.39 9.58
N SER A 12 7.82 21.06 9.49
CA SER A 12 7.48 20.16 10.59
C SER A 12 8.01 18.74 10.38
N ARG A 13 8.03 17.93 11.44
CA ARG A 13 8.33 16.48 11.36
C ARG A 13 7.35 15.79 10.40
N GLU A 14 6.10 16.23 10.40
CA GLU A 14 5.02 15.71 9.56
C GLU A 14 5.25 16.01 8.08
N ASP A 15 5.78 17.21 7.76
CA ASP A 15 6.16 17.57 6.40
C ASP A 15 7.34 16.72 5.90
N LEU A 16 8.33 16.46 6.76
CA LEU A 16 9.43 15.55 6.46
C LEU A 16 8.90 14.13 6.19
N LEU A 17 8.05 13.59 7.06
CA LEU A 17 7.48 12.24 6.90
C LEU A 17 6.68 12.12 5.61
N ARG A 18 5.85 13.11 5.28
CA ARG A 18 5.13 13.17 4.01
C ARG A 18 6.11 13.15 2.83
N SER A 19 7.10 14.02 2.82
CA SER A 19 8.06 14.12 1.72
C SER A 19 8.91 12.86 1.55
N VAL A 20 9.27 12.19 2.64
CA VAL A 20 9.96 10.89 2.59
C VAL A 20 9.07 9.82 1.95
N ILE A 21 7.79 9.75 2.34
CA ILE A 21 6.83 8.80 1.74
C ILE A 21 6.64 9.10 0.25
N GLU A 22 6.47 10.37 -0.13
CA GLU A 22 6.29 10.77 -1.53
C GLU A 22 7.52 10.48 -2.40
N LEU A 23 8.72 10.71 -1.86
CA LEU A 23 9.97 10.40 -2.56
C LEU A 23 10.11 8.90 -2.76
N TRP A 24 9.83 8.11 -1.72
CA TRP A 24 9.89 6.65 -1.80
C TRP A 24 8.85 6.08 -2.78
N ASP A 25 7.63 6.62 -2.80
CA ASP A 25 6.59 6.23 -3.76
C ASP A 25 7.03 6.55 -5.21
N LYS A 26 7.68 7.70 -5.46
CA LYS A 26 8.20 8.09 -6.79
C LYS A 26 9.34 7.19 -7.24
N ASP A 27 10.32 6.93 -6.39
CA ASP A 27 11.45 6.05 -6.71
C ASP A 27 10.97 4.62 -6.95
N SER A 28 9.96 4.16 -6.20
CA SER A 28 9.34 2.86 -6.40
C SER A 28 8.65 2.73 -7.77
N LEU A 29 8.04 3.81 -8.28
CA LEU A 29 7.43 3.84 -9.61
C LEU A 29 8.47 3.97 -10.72
N ALA A 30 9.53 4.76 -10.53
CA ALA A 30 10.60 4.94 -11.51
C ALA A 30 11.40 3.65 -11.75
N ASN A 31 11.50 2.80 -10.73
CA ASN A 31 12.14 1.48 -10.82
C ASN A 31 11.15 0.34 -11.10
N ALA A 32 9.89 0.65 -11.44
CA ALA A 32 8.90 -0.36 -11.75
C ALA A 32 9.08 -0.92 -13.17
N ASP A 33 8.71 -2.19 -13.34
CA ASP A 33 8.65 -2.85 -14.65
C ASP A 33 7.79 -2.02 -15.63
N PRO A 34 8.14 -1.92 -16.93
CA PRO A 34 7.27 -1.33 -17.95
C PRO A 34 5.81 -1.78 -17.92
N ALA A 35 5.52 -3.02 -17.48
CA ALA A 35 4.15 -3.50 -17.26
C ALA A 35 3.38 -2.65 -16.22
N ALA A 36 4.08 -2.01 -15.27
CA ALA A 36 3.51 -1.06 -14.32
C ALA A 36 3.04 0.26 -14.95
N LEU A 37 3.48 0.55 -16.18
CA LEU A 37 3.06 1.72 -16.94
C LEU A 37 1.76 1.49 -17.72
N ALA A 38 1.29 0.24 -17.83
CA ALA A 38 0.08 -0.12 -18.56
C ALA A 38 -1.23 0.18 -17.78
N GLY A 39 -1.13 0.59 -16.51
CA GLY A 39 -2.27 0.87 -15.64
C GLY A 39 -2.24 0.08 -14.33
N PRO A 40 -3.22 0.27 -13.45
CA PRO A 40 -3.28 -0.47 -12.19
C PRO A 40 -3.60 -1.96 -12.44
N SER A 41 -2.93 -2.84 -11.69
CA SER A 41 -3.12 -4.29 -11.74
C SER A 41 -3.00 -4.88 -10.32
N LEU A 42 -3.71 -5.98 -10.07
CA LEU A 42 -3.62 -6.70 -8.81
C LEU A 42 -2.23 -7.33 -8.60
N ASP A 43 -1.56 -7.75 -9.68
CA ASP A 43 -0.20 -8.30 -9.59
C ASP A 43 0.83 -7.21 -9.27
N LEU A 44 0.64 -6.00 -9.80
CA LEU A 44 1.45 -4.83 -9.41
C LEU A 44 1.23 -4.45 -7.95
N TYR A 45 0.01 -4.61 -7.44
CA TYR A 45 -0.28 -4.40 -6.03
C TYR A 45 0.45 -5.42 -5.15
N VAL A 46 0.41 -6.72 -5.49
CA VAL A 46 1.19 -7.77 -4.82
C VAL A 46 2.69 -7.44 -4.84
N ALA A 47 3.21 -7.02 -5.99
CA ALA A 47 4.62 -6.62 -6.12
C ALA A 47 4.96 -5.40 -5.24
N ALA A 48 4.04 -4.43 -5.13
CA ALA A 48 4.20 -3.28 -4.24
C ALA A 48 4.25 -3.69 -2.76
N VAL A 49 3.41 -4.64 -2.34
CA VAL A 49 3.44 -5.21 -0.98
C VAL A 49 4.73 -5.98 -0.71
N ARG A 50 5.26 -6.71 -1.70
CA ARG A 50 6.56 -7.39 -1.58
C ARG A 50 7.69 -6.39 -1.37
N ARG A 51 7.70 -5.31 -2.15
CA ARG A 51 8.70 -4.24 -2.04
C ARG A 51 8.61 -3.50 -0.70
N SER A 52 7.41 -3.20 -0.20
CA SER A 52 7.25 -2.58 1.12
C SER A 52 7.70 -3.52 2.23
N SER A 53 7.43 -4.82 2.10
CA SER A 53 7.88 -5.84 3.07
C SER A 53 9.41 -5.97 3.12
N ALA A 54 10.09 -5.78 1.99
CA ALA A 54 11.56 -5.71 1.93
C ALA A 54 12.16 -4.41 2.52
N ALA A 55 11.33 -3.42 2.86
CA ALA A 55 11.71 -2.15 3.45
C ALA A 55 10.94 -1.90 4.77
N PRO A 56 11.17 -2.70 5.82
CA PRO A 56 10.37 -2.66 7.06
C PRO A 56 10.37 -1.28 7.73
N GLY A 57 11.48 -0.54 7.64
CA GLY A 57 11.54 0.84 8.15
C GLY A 57 10.56 1.79 7.48
N MET A 58 10.31 1.64 6.16
CA MET A 58 9.33 2.44 5.43
C MET A 58 7.90 2.02 5.77
N SER A 59 7.65 0.72 5.91
CA SER A 59 6.35 0.19 6.34
C SER A 59 5.99 0.69 7.74
N TYR A 60 6.94 0.65 8.68
CA TYR A 60 6.78 1.22 10.02
C TYR A 60 6.48 2.72 9.97
N LEU A 61 7.28 3.48 9.20
CA LEU A 61 7.10 4.92 9.05
C LEU A 61 5.71 5.28 8.55
N TYR A 62 5.27 4.61 7.48
CA TYR A 62 3.97 4.83 6.88
C TYR A 62 2.83 4.46 7.84
N LEU A 63 2.87 3.28 8.46
CA LEU A 63 1.79 2.81 9.33
C LEU A 63 1.66 3.66 10.60
N SER A 64 2.78 4.06 11.21
CA SER A 64 2.77 4.98 12.36
C SER A 64 2.19 6.34 11.97
N PHE A 65 2.65 6.93 10.86
CA PHE A 65 2.15 8.22 10.40
C PHE A 65 0.67 8.16 10.00
N ALA A 66 0.23 7.07 9.36
CA ALA A 66 -1.15 6.85 8.99
C ALA A 66 -2.07 6.73 10.21
N ALA A 67 -1.59 6.07 11.28
CA ALA A 67 -2.32 5.96 12.54
C ALA A 67 -2.47 7.33 13.23
N ASP A 68 -1.43 8.15 13.29
CA ASP A 68 -1.50 9.51 13.88
C ASP A 68 -2.42 10.44 13.06
N ALA A 69 -2.38 10.29 11.73
CA ALA A 69 -3.13 11.13 10.80
C ALA A 69 -4.63 10.77 10.67
N VAL A 70 -5.16 9.81 11.43
CA VAL A 70 -6.61 9.52 11.44
C VAL A 70 -7.43 10.68 12.01
N VAL A 71 -6.81 11.51 12.87
CA VAL A 71 -7.44 12.69 13.47
C VAL A 71 -7.60 13.79 12.41
N PRO A 72 -8.81 14.32 12.17
CA PRO A 72 -9.05 15.32 11.12
C PRO A 72 -8.22 16.60 11.23
N THR A 73 -7.81 16.98 12.44
CA THR A 73 -6.98 18.16 12.70
C THR A 73 -5.48 17.91 12.50
N HIS A 74 -5.06 16.66 12.29
CA HIS A 74 -3.65 16.33 12.07
C HIS A 74 -3.17 16.86 10.71
N PRO A 75 -1.99 17.52 10.62
CA PRO A 75 -1.49 18.07 9.35
C PRO A 75 -1.40 17.05 8.20
N GLY A 76 -1.11 15.79 8.52
CA GLY A 76 -1.04 14.68 7.57
C GLY A 76 -2.39 14.09 7.14
N HIS A 77 -3.52 14.50 7.73
CA HIS A 77 -4.83 13.86 7.51
C HIS A 77 -5.24 13.83 6.03
N HIS A 78 -5.14 14.99 5.36
CA HIS A 78 -5.50 15.10 3.95
C HIS A 78 -4.63 14.23 3.05
N PHE A 79 -3.34 14.15 3.34
CA PHE A 79 -2.40 13.31 2.61
C PHE A 79 -2.75 11.82 2.73
N ILE A 80 -2.94 11.32 3.95
CA ILE A 80 -3.29 9.91 4.18
C ILE A 80 -4.66 9.57 3.58
N ARG A 81 -5.65 10.45 3.74
CA ARG A 81 -6.97 10.28 3.12
C ARG A 81 -6.89 10.21 1.59
N ALA A 82 -6.10 11.08 0.96
CA ALA A 82 -5.89 11.08 -0.47
C ALA A 82 -5.19 9.80 -0.94
N ARG A 83 -4.13 9.37 -0.25
CA ARG A 83 -3.41 8.12 -0.57
C ARG A 83 -4.31 6.89 -0.47
N GLN A 84 -5.06 6.74 0.63
CA GLN A 84 -6.00 5.62 0.80
C GLN A 84 -7.12 5.63 -0.26
N THR A 85 -7.56 6.82 -0.67
CA THR A 85 -8.56 6.96 -1.74
C THR A 85 -7.98 6.55 -3.09
N ARG A 86 -6.73 6.93 -3.38
CA ARG A 86 -6.01 6.56 -4.60
C ARG A 86 -5.82 5.04 -4.69
N VAL A 87 -5.27 4.42 -3.64
CA VAL A 87 -5.05 2.96 -3.59
C VAL A 87 -6.36 2.20 -3.81
N ARG A 88 -7.44 2.59 -3.12
CA ARG A 88 -8.75 1.94 -3.30
C ARG A 88 -9.31 2.11 -4.72
N ARG A 89 -9.14 3.29 -5.32
CA ARG A 89 -9.57 3.53 -6.70
C ARG A 89 -8.78 2.65 -7.67
N ASP A 90 -7.46 2.66 -7.57
CA ASP A 90 -6.56 1.93 -8.47
C ASP A 90 -6.83 0.41 -8.37
N LEU A 91 -7.02 -0.13 -7.16
CA LEU A 91 -7.43 -1.53 -6.97
C LEU A 91 -8.80 -1.84 -7.58
N ALA A 92 -9.79 -0.95 -7.41
CA ALA A 92 -11.12 -1.15 -7.99
C ALA A 92 -11.10 -1.07 -9.52
N GLU A 93 -10.22 -0.26 -10.11
CA GLU A 93 -9.98 -0.23 -11.56
C GLU A 93 -9.35 -1.53 -12.05
N ALA A 94 -8.34 -2.05 -11.35
CA ALA A 94 -7.74 -3.35 -11.66
C ALA A 94 -8.78 -4.49 -11.60
N ILE A 95 -9.62 -4.52 -10.57
CA ILE A 95 -10.69 -5.53 -10.44
C ILE A 95 -11.69 -5.42 -11.60
N ARG A 96 -12.10 -4.21 -12.00
CA ARG A 96 -13.00 -4.03 -13.16
C ARG A 96 -12.38 -4.50 -14.47
N ALA A 97 -11.07 -4.25 -14.66
CA ALA A 97 -10.36 -4.72 -15.84
C ALA A 97 -10.34 -6.25 -15.90
N GLU A 98 -10.10 -6.91 -14.77
CA GLU A 98 -10.14 -8.37 -14.65
C GLU A 98 -11.56 -8.95 -14.77
N GLN A 99 -12.60 -8.24 -14.32
CA GLN A 99 -13.99 -8.59 -14.61
C GLN A 99 -14.32 -8.52 -16.10
N ALA A 100 -13.85 -7.47 -16.79
CA ALA A 100 -14.02 -7.34 -18.24
C ALA A 100 -13.26 -8.43 -19.03
N ALA A 101 -12.16 -8.95 -18.47
CA ALA A 101 -11.41 -10.08 -19.01
C ALA A 101 -12.00 -11.46 -18.63
N GLY A 102 -13.00 -11.50 -17.76
CA GLY A 102 -13.63 -12.74 -17.29
C GLY A 102 -12.83 -13.52 -16.24
N THR A 103 -11.79 -12.93 -15.64
CA THR A 103 -10.98 -13.60 -14.60
C THR A 103 -11.54 -13.38 -13.19
N ILE A 104 -12.30 -12.30 -12.95
CA ILE A 104 -13.00 -12.06 -11.68
C ILE A 104 -14.51 -12.07 -11.95
N ALA A 105 -15.28 -12.70 -11.06
CA ALA A 105 -16.74 -12.75 -11.16
C ALA A 105 -17.38 -11.33 -11.17
N PRO A 106 -18.31 -11.02 -12.09
CA PRO A 106 -18.93 -9.70 -12.21
C PRO A 106 -19.78 -9.27 -11.01
N GLU A 107 -20.15 -10.21 -10.14
CA GLU A 107 -20.97 -10.03 -8.93
C GLU A 107 -20.15 -9.46 -7.77
N ILE A 108 -18.82 -9.53 -7.85
CA ILE A 108 -17.92 -8.95 -6.86
C ILE A 108 -17.96 -7.42 -6.99
N ASP A 109 -18.35 -6.72 -5.92
CA ASP A 109 -18.24 -5.25 -5.86
C ASP A 109 -16.76 -4.83 -5.84
N PRO A 110 -16.26 -4.13 -6.89
CA PRO A 110 -14.86 -3.76 -6.99
C PRO A 110 -14.38 -2.85 -5.87
N LEU A 111 -15.22 -1.92 -5.40
CA LEU A 111 -14.85 -0.99 -4.33
C LEU A 111 -14.79 -1.68 -2.97
N ARG A 112 -15.69 -2.64 -2.74
CA ARG A 112 -15.68 -3.46 -1.53
C ARG A 112 -14.45 -4.37 -1.49
N ALA A 113 -14.17 -5.09 -2.58
CA ALA A 113 -13.00 -5.96 -2.68
C ALA A 113 -11.69 -5.16 -2.57
N ALA A 114 -11.59 -4.00 -3.23
CA ALA A 114 -10.43 -3.11 -3.10
C ALA A 114 -10.19 -2.65 -1.65
N ARG A 115 -11.26 -2.31 -0.90
CA ARG A 115 -11.16 -1.96 0.52
C ARG A 115 -10.66 -3.14 1.35
N GLN A 116 -11.15 -4.35 1.08
CA GLN A 116 -10.74 -5.56 1.80
C GLN A 116 -9.28 -5.92 1.54
N LEU A 117 -8.83 -5.89 0.28
CA LEU A 117 -7.43 -6.12 -0.09
C LEU A 117 -6.49 -5.11 0.58
N SER A 118 -6.84 -3.81 0.55
CA SER A 118 -6.04 -2.77 1.19
C SER A 118 -5.97 -2.94 2.72
N ALA A 119 -7.08 -3.29 3.36
CA ALA A 119 -7.11 -3.56 4.79
C ALA A 119 -6.28 -4.79 5.17
N LEU A 120 -6.39 -5.87 4.39
CA LEU A 120 -5.60 -7.09 4.55
C LEU A 120 -4.10 -6.78 4.48
N SER A 121 -3.66 -6.09 3.42
CA SER A 121 -2.26 -5.72 3.24
C SER A 121 -1.70 -4.88 4.40
N ASN A 122 -2.45 -3.90 4.89
CA ASN A 122 -2.00 -3.07 6.02
C ASN A 122 -1.92 -3.90 7.31
N GLY A 123 -2.89 -4.78 7.55
CA GLY A 123 -2.91 -5.64 8.73
C GLY A 123 -1.79 -6.69 8.74
N LEU A 124 -1.47 -7.27 7.58
CA LEU A 124 -0.35 -8.21 7.45
C LEU A 124 1.00 -7.53 7.62
N GLN A 125 1.19 -6.34 7.04
CA GLN A 125 2.42 -5.57 7.27
C GLN A 125 2.59 -5.16 8.73
N LEU A 126 1.49 -4.80 9.42
CA LEU A 126 1.54 -4.54 10.86
C LEU A 126 1.95 -5.79 11.65
N GLN A 127 1.39 -6.96 11.33
CA GLN A 127 1.74 -8.23 11.98
C GLN A 127 3.21 -8.61 11.74
N ALA A 128 3.69 -8.50 10.50
CA ALA A 128 5.10 -8.75 10.18
C ALA A 128 6.06 -7.80 10.91
N LEU A 129 5.65 -6.56 11.22
CA LEU A 129 6.45 -5.64 12.03
C LEU A 129 6.44 -5.98 13.52
N LEU A 130 5.39 -6.63 14.02
CA LEU A 130 5.28 -7.06 15.42
C LEU A 130 6.10 -8.32 15.71
N ASP A 131 6.27 -9.18 14.70
CA ASP A 131 7.04 -10.42 14.80
C ASP A 131 8.00 -10.57 13.60
N PRO A 132 9.10 -9.79 13.56
CA PRO A 132 10.02 -9.77 12.43
C PRO A 132 10.82 -11.07 12.25
N ASP A 133 10.95 -11.87 13.31
CA ASP A 133 11.61 -13.18 13.29
C ASP A 133 10.61 -14.33 13.09
N GLY A 134 9.31 -14.03 13.11
CA GLY A 134 8.23 -14.98 12.88
C GLY A 134 8.19 -15.43 11.43
N ALA A 135 8.51 -16.71 11.19
CA ALA A 135 8.50 -17.33 9.86
C ALA A 135 7.11 -17.41 9.20
N ASP A 136 6.05 -17.02 9.91
CA ASP A 136 4.66 -17.37 9.57
C ASP A 136 3.88 -16.27 8.84
N CYS A 137 4.42 -15.06 8.66
CA CYS A 137 3.70 -13.95 8.02
C CYS A 137 4.49 -13.31 6.88
N ASP A 138 4.29 -13.80 5.64
CA ASP A 138 4.69 -13.10 4.40
C ASP A 138 3.50 -12.29 3.87
N PRO A 139 3.48 -10.94 4.05
CA PRO A 139 2.37 -10.12 3.60
C PRO A 139 2.11 -10.20 2.10
N ALA A 140 3.16 -10.39 1.29
CA ALA A 140 3.01 -10.44 -0.16
C ALA A 140 2.41 -11.78 -0.60
N ALA A 141 2.81 -12.89 0.02
CA ALA A 141 2.24 -14.19 -0.25
C ALA A 141 0.75 -14.25 0.14
N GLU A 142 0.40 -13.71 1.30
CA GLU A 142 -0.99 -13.67 1.79
C GLU A 142 -1.90 -12.78 0.93
N VAL A 143 -1.40 -11.62 0.49
CA VAL A 143 -2.13 -10.76 -0.46
C VAL A 143 -2.26 -11.44 -1.82
N ALA A 144 -1.23 -12.14 -2.31
CA ALA A 144 -1.31 -12.92 -3.55
C ALA A 144 -2.36 -14.03 -3.47
N ALA A 145 -2.42 -14.75 -2.35
CA ALA A 145 -3.45 -15.77 -2.11
C ALA A 145 -4.86 -15.15 -2.07
N ALA A 146 -5.01 -13.94 -1.52
CA ALA A 146 -6.28 -13.23 -1.56
C ALA A 146 -6.70 -12.81 -2.99
N VAL A 147 -5.73 -12.38 -3.82
CA VAL A 147 -5.97 -12.09 -5.24
C VAL A 147 -6.36 -13.35 -6.01
N ALA A 148 -5.67 -14.47 -5.80
CA ALA A 148 -6.00 -15.76 -6.39
C ALA A 148 -7.44 -16.19 -6.05
N ARG A 149 -7.84 -16.08 -4.78
CA ARG A 149 -9.23 -16.33 -4.35
C ARG A 149 -10.25 -15.42 -5.04
N LEU A 150 -9.91 -14.15 -5.30
CA LEU A 150 -10.80 -13.24 -6.05
C LEU A 150 -10.94 -13.65 -7.52
N ARG A 151 -9.88 -14.22 -8.11
CA ARG A 151 -9.87 -14.77 -9.47
C ARG A 151 -10.57 -16.14 -9.57
N GLY A 152 -11.01 -16.70 -8.45
CA GLY A 152 -11.61 -18.04 -8.41
C GLY A 152 -10.58 -19.16 -8.52
N ASP A 153 -9.29 -18.86 -8.41
CA ASP A 153 -8.23 -19.85 -8.31
C ASP A 153 -8.36 -20.51 -6.93
N ALA A 154 -8.77 -21.79 -6.90
CA ALA A 154 -8.72 -22.57 -5.67
C ALA A 154 -7.24 -22.78 -5.27
N PRO A 155 -6.90 -22.71 -3.97
CA PRO A 155 -5.56 -23.04 -3.50
C PRO A 155 -5.19 -24.51 -3.75
#